data_AF-A0A6I2WXQ1-F1
#
_entry.id   AF-A0A6I2WXQ1-F1
#
_cell.length_a   1.000
_cell.length_b   1.000
_cell.length_c   1.000
_cell.angle_alpha   90.00
_cell.angle_beta   90.00
_cell.angle_gamma   90.00
#
_symmetry.space_group_name_H-M   'P 1'
#
loop_
_entity.id
_entity.type
_entity.pdbx_description
1 polymer ?
#
loop_
_entity_poly.entity_id
_entity_poly.type
_entity_poly.pdbx_seq_one_letter_code
_entity_poly.pdbx_strand_id
1 'polypeptide(L)' 'MSSADNIAKLNAIELALNKRWPENKIEPTLDRILALTDALGSPQFSYPTIHLAGTNGKTTTSRMIDHLFSELGYRVG' A
#
# COMPACT_ATOMS: atom_id res chain seq x y z
N MET A 1 -15.64 -1.37 -18.83
CA MET A 1 -15.39 0.06 -18.51
C MET A 1 -14.24 0.51 -19.40
N SER A 2 -14.39 1.60 -20.14
CA SER A 2 -13.35 2.07 -21.08
C SER A 2 -12.11 2.54 -20.31
N SER A 3 -10.93 2.46 -20.93
CA SER A 3 -9.68 2.99 -20.37
C SER A 3 -9.82 4.47 -19.95
N ALA A 4 -10.55 5.26 -20.74
CA ALA A 4 -10.80 6.68 -20.44
C ALA A 4 -11.61 6.88 -19.15
N ASP A 5 -12.64 6.05 -18.91
CA ASP A 5 -13.46 6.13 -17.69
C ASP A 5 -12.63 5.75 -16.45
N ASN A 6 -11.73 4.76 -16.58
CA ASN A 6 -10.85 4.34 -15.50
C ASN A 6 -9.84 5.43 -15.15
N ILE A 7 -9.26 6.11 -16.14
CA ILE A 7 -8.34 7.23 -15.92
C ILE A 7 -9.09 8.39 -15.24
N ALA A 8 -10.30 8.73 -15.70
CA ALA A 8 -11.10 9.78 -15.08
C ALA A 8 -11.41 9.47 -13.60
N LYS A 9 -11.77 8.22 -13.29
CA LYS A 9 -11.99 7.77 -11.91
C LYS A 9 -10.71 7.81 -11.07
N LEU A 10 -9.59 7.34 -11.61
CA LEU A 10 -8.29 7.36 -10.93
C LEU A 10 -7.92 8.80 -10.54
N ASN A 11 -8.02 9.73 -11.49
CA ASN A 11 -7.73 11.15 -11.25
C ASN A 11 -8.65 11.76 -10.17
N ALA A 12 -9.94 11.42 -10.19
CA ALA A 12 -10.88 11.90 -9.17
C ALA A 12 -10.53 11.38 -7.76
N ILE A 13 -10.12 10.12 -7.66
CA ILE A 13 -9.66 9.52 -6.40
C ILE A 13 -8.37 10.20 -5.94
N GLU A 14 -7.38 10.33 -6.82
CA GLU A 14 -6.10 10.96 -6.51
C GLU A 14 -6.27 12.40 -6.00
N LEU A 15 -7.13 13.19 -6.67
CA LEU A 15 -7.47 14.54 -6.22
C LEU A 15 -8.09 14.56 -4.81
N ALA A 16 -8.96 13.61 -4.50
CA ALA A 16 -9.57 13.49 -3.17
C ALA A 16 -8.54 13.06 -2.10
N LEU A 17 -7.59 12.19 -2.45
CA LEU A 17 -6.50 11.77 -1.56
C LEU A 17 -5.54 12.92 -1.25
N ASN A 18 -5.16 13.71 -2.27
CA ASN A 18 -4.20 14.82 -2.13
C ASN A 18 -4.73 16.00 -1.30
N LYS A 19 -6.05 16.06 -1.04
CA LYS A 19 -6.66 17.06 -0.13
C LYS A 19 -6.55 16.68 1.35
N ARG A 20 -6.08 15.47 1.67
CA ARG A 20 -5.98 14.96 3.04
C ARG A 20 -4.78 15.60 3.76
N TRP A 21 -4.56 15.16 5.00
CA TRP A 21 -3.45 15.60 5.83
C TRP A 21 -2.09 15.42 5.12
N PRO A 22 -1.23 16.44 5.10
CA PRO A 22 -0.01 16.41 4.31
C PRO A 22 1.06 15.49 4.92
N GLU A 23 1.81 14.80 4.07
CA GLU A 23 2.83 13.81 4.46
C GLU A 23 3.97 14.39 5.30
N ASN A 24 4.20 15.70 5.22
CA ASN A 24 5.22 16.41 5.98
C ASN A 24 4.84 16.64 7.45
N LYS A 25 3.59 16.37 7.85
CA LYS A 25 3.11 16.54 9.22
C LYS A 25 2.84 15.17 9.84
N ILE A 26 3.88 14.62 10.47
CA ILE A 26 3.82 13.28 11.06
C ILE A 26 3.13 13.34 12.43
N GLU A 27 2.15 12.46 12.62
CA GLU A 27 1.61 12.12 13.93
C GLU A 27 2.09 10.71 14.28
N PRO A 28 2.91 10.54 15.33
CA PRO A 28 3.59 9.28 15.62
C PRO A 28 2.68 8.29 16.37
N THR A 29 1.47 8.09 15.88
CA THR A 29 0.52 7.09 16.40
C THR A 29 -0.01 6.22 15.25
N LEU A 30 -0.43 5.00 15.59
CA LEU A 30 -1.06 4.09 14.65
C LEU A 30 -2.59 4.04 14.80
N ASP A 31 -3.16 4.80 15.73
CA ASP A 31 -4.57 4.69 16.14
C ASP A 31 -5.54 4.79 14.96
N ARG A 32 -5.32 5.75 14.05
CA ARG A 32 -6.17 5.92 12.87
C ARG A 32 -6.13 4.73 11.93
N ILE A 33 -4.94 4.21 11.64
CA ILE A 33 -4.79 3.11 10.70
C ILE A 33 -5.27 1.79 11.32
N LEU A 34 -5.04 1.59 12.62
CA LEU A 34 -5.54 0.43 13.36
C LEU A 34 -7.08 0.42 13.42
N ALA A 35 -7.72 1.55 13.73
CA ALA A 35 -9.18 1.63 13.72
C ALA A 35 -9.78 1.38 12.33
N LEU A 36 -9.12 1.87 11.27
CA LEU A 36 -9.55 1.62 9.89
C LEU A 36 -9.43 0.14 9.52
N THR A 37 -8.28 -0.49 9.80
CA THR A 37 -8.08 -1.89 9.45
C THR A 37 -8.95 -2.83 10.27
N ASP A 38 -9.20 -2.50 11.54
CA ASP A 38 -10.14 -3.24 12.40
C ASP A 38 -11.57 -3.23 11.81
N ALA A 39 -12.05 -2.06 11.38
CA ALA A 39 -13.35 -1.93 10.71
C ALA A 39 -13.45 -2.73 9.39
N LEU A 40 -12.30 -3.03 8.76
CA LEU A 40 -12.21 -3.86 7.54
C LEU A 40 -11.99 -5.34 7.84
N GLY A 41 -12.01 -5.77 9.11
CA GLY A 41 -11.78 -7.15 9.51
C GLY A 41 -10.31 -7.55 9.60
N SER A 42 -9.41 -6.59 9.81
CA SER A 42 -7.96 -6.76 9.91
C SER A 42 -7.34 -7.55 8.74
N PRO A 43 -7.54 -7.11 7.48
CA PRO A 43 -7.09 -7.85 6.29
C PRO A 43 -5.58 -8.08 6.25
N GLN A 44 -4.78 -7.22 6.89
CA GLN A 44 -3.32 -7.35 6.99
C GLN A 44 -2.85 -8.63 7.70
N PHE A 45 -3.72 -9.33 8.43
CA PHE A 45 -3.40 -10.61 9.08
C PHE A 45 -3.85 -11.84 8.28
N SER A 46 -4.48 -11.64 7.12
CA SER A 46 -4.98 -12.74 6.29
C SER A 46 -3.91 -13.41 5.40
N TYR A 47 -2.68 -12.89 5.40
CA TYR A 47 -1.56 -13.40 4.61
C TYR A 47 -0.21 -13.15 5.31
N PRO A 48 0.81 -14.00 5.06
CA PRO A 48 2.16 -13.75 5.54
C PRO A 48 2.72 -12.47 4.91
N THR A 49 3.44 -11.68 5.69
CA THR A 49 3.98 -10.38 5.26
C THR A 49 5.47 -10.28 5.54
N ILE A 50 6.23 -9.75 4.58
CA ILE A 50 7.61 -9.31 4.78
C ILE A 50 7.59 -7.80 4.98
N HIS A 51 8.07 -7.32 6.13
CA HIS A 51 8.14 -5.90 6.44
C HIS A 51 9.54 -5.33 6.18
N LEU A 52 9.64 -4.30 5.35
CA LEU A 52 10.92 -3.70 4.94
C LEU A 52 11.05 -2.26 5.45
N ALA A 53 12.11 -1.99 6.20
CA ALA A 53 12.52 -0.66 6.63
C ALA A 53 13.96 -0.36 6.20
N GLY A 54 14.34 0.92 6.16
CA GLY A 54 15.69 1.35 5.83
C GLY A 54 15.74 2.68 5.09
N THR A 55 16.87 3.37 5.10
CA THR A 55 17.03 4.67 4.43
C THR A 55 17.02 4.50 2.91
N ASN A 56 17.78 3.54 2.40
CA ASN A 56 17.95 3.27 0.97
C ASN A 56 17.58 1.83 0.63
N GLY A 57 17.38 1.53 -0.65
CA GLY A 57 17.21 0.16 -1.14
C GLY A 57 15.83 -0.46 -0.99
N LYS A 58 14.92 0.08 -0.15
CA LYS A 58 13.56 -0.46 0.09
C LYS A 58 12.83 -0.90 -1.18
N THR A 59 12.73 -0.01 -2.17
CA THR A 59 12.01 -0.26 -3.43
C THR A 59 12.71 -1.31 -4.30
N THR A 60 14.04 -1.34 -4.32
CA THR A 60 14.79 -2.33 -5.09
C THR A 60 14.69 -3.70 -4.43
N THR A 61 14.87 -3.76 -3.11
CA THR A 61 14.74 -4.98 -2.32
C THR A 61 13.33 -5.55 -2.38
N SER A 62 12.28 -4.72 -2.29
CA SER A 62 10.90 -5.19 -2.40
C SER A 62 10.63 -5.85 -3.76
N ARG A 63 11.14 -5.26 -4.85
CA ARG A 63 11.04 -5.84 -6.21
C ARG A 63 11.83 -7.15 -6.35
N MET A 64 13.00 -7.25 -5.74
CA MET A 64 13.79 -8.50 -5.76
C MET A 64 13.06 -9.63 -5.02
N ILE A 65 12.44 -9.33 -3.88
CA ILE A 65 11.64 -10.29 -3.12
C ILE A 65 10.41 -10.73 -3.92
N ASP A 66 9.68 -9.78 -4.50
CA ASP A 66 8.52 -10.04 -5.36
C ASP A 66 8.86 -11.00 -6.50
N HIS A 67 9.92 -10.70 -7.27
CA HIS A 67 10.39 -11.56 -8.35
C HIS A 67 10.81 -12.95 -7.87
N LEU A 68 11.60 -13.04 -6.79
CA LEU A 68 12.05 -14.32 -6.25
C LEU A 68 10.86 -15.21 -5.86
N PHE A 69 9.89 -14.66 -5.15
CA PHE A 69 8.73 -15.44 -4.70
C PHE A 69 7.79 -15.79 -5.85
N SER A 70 7.61 -14.89 -6.81
CA SER A 70 6.85 -15.18 -8.04
C SER A 70 7.49 -16.33 -8.83
N GLU A 71 8.82 -16.34 -9.00
CA GLU A 71 9.56 -17.42 -9.68
C GLU A 71 9.47 -18.76 -8.92
N LEU A 72 9.34 -18.71 -7.59
CA LEU A 72 9.08 -19.88 -6.76
C LEU A 72 7.61 -20.34 -6.80
N GLY A 73 6.75 -19.69 -7.58
CA GLY A 73 5.34 -20.06 -7.76
C GLY A 73 4.38 -19.52 -6.69
N TYR A 74 4.82 -18.59 -5.84
CA TYR A 74 3.95 -17.94 -4.87
C TYR A 74 3.14 -16.80 -5.51
N ARG A 75 1.92 -16.59 -5.02
CA ARG A 75 1.16 -15.38 -5.31
C ARG A 75 1.65 -14.25 -4.41
N VAL A 76 2.27 -13.24 -5.02
CA VAL A 76 2.81 -12.04 -4.37
C VAL A 76 1.95 -10.80 -4.68
N GLY A 77 2.13 -9.73 -3.90
CA GLY A 77 1.36 -8.47 -4.02
C GLY A 77 1.97 -7.33 -3.23
#